data_AF-A0AAV0Y5T8-F1
#
_entry.id   AF-A0AAV0Y5T8-F1
#
_cell.length_a   1.000
_cell.length_b   1.000
_cell.length_c   1.000
_cell.angle_alpha   90.00
_cell.angle_beta   90.00
_cell.angle_gamma   90.00
#
_symmetry.space_group_name_H-M   'P 1'
#
loop_
_entity.id
_entity.type
_entity.pdbx_description
1 polymer ?
#
loop_
_entity_poly.entity_id
_entity_poly.type
_entity_poly.pdbx_seq_one_letter_code
_entity_poly.pdbx_strand_id
1 'polypeptide(L)' 'MRVHLGEEKFAGGFADLLLEIGNGDYPSFDEMITIPENLCTVVTTFQDLISNIYPDIAHIRDKPMERLCERAIGTHSKK' A
#
# COMPACT_ATOMS: atom_id res chain seq x y z
N MET A 1 -5.94 -3.20 -9.47
CA MET A 1 -4.86 -3.23 -8.44
C MET A 1 -5.13 -4.35 -7.45
N ARG A 2 -4.13 -4.79 -6.66
CA ARG A 2 -4.33 -5.74 -5.54
C ARG A 2 -4.15 -5.00 -4.22
N VAL A 3 -5.04 -5.21 -3.27
CA VAL A 3 -5.04 -4.53 -1.97
C VAL A 3 -5.08 -5.55 -0.83
N HIS A 4 -4.25 -5.35 0.18
CA HIS A 4 -4.35 -6.07 1.44
C HIS A 4 -5.19 -5.22 2.39
N LEU A 5 -6.41 -5.69 2.68
CA LEU A 5 -7.33 -5.02 3.60
C LEU A 5 -7.11 -5.60 5.00
N GLY A 6 -6.59 -4.80 5.91
CA GLY A 6 -6.56 -5.14 7.34
C GLY A 6 -7.96 -5.05 7.96
N GLU A 7 -8.08 -5.18 9.29
CA GLU A 7 -9.35 -5.08 10.04
C GLU A 7 -9.92 -3.64 10.14
N GLU A 8 -9.43 -2.72 9.31
CA GLU A 8 -9.84 -1.32 9.28
C GLU A 8 -11.30 -1.20 8.78
N LYS A 9 -12.14 -0.49 9.54
CA LYS A 9 -13.57 -0.31 9.22
C LYS A 9 -13.84 0.35 7.87
N PHE A 10 -12.86 1.08 7.33
CA PHE A 10 -12.95 1.79 6.06
C PHE A 10 -12.28 1.08 4.88
N ALA A 11 -11.78 -0.15 5.10
CA ALA A 11 -11.06 -0.93 4.10
C ALA A 11 -11.89 -1.19 2.82
N GLY A 12 -13.22 -1.33 2.95
CA GLY A 12 -14.12 -1.47 1.80
C GLY A 12 -14.10 -0.26 0.87
N GLY A 13 -14.27 0.95 1.40
CA GLY A 13 -14.27 2.18 0.59
C GLY A 13 -12.93 2.45 -0.11
N PHE A 14 -11.83 2.04 0.51
CA PHE A 14 -10.51 2.09 -0.12
C PHE A 14 -10.39 1.14 -1.32
N ALA A 15 -10.91 -0.09 -1.20
CA ALA A 15 -10.90 -1.07 -2.28
C ALA A 15 -11.79 -0.64 -3.46
N ASP A 16 -12.98 -0.11 -3.18
CA ASP A 16 -13.91 0.37 -4.19
C ASP A 16 -13.30 1.52 -5.01
N LEU A 17 -12.67 2.48 -4.35
CA LEU A 17 -11.98 3.60 -4.99
C LEU A 17 -10.81 3.14 -5.87
N LEU A 18 -10.00 2.18 -5.41
CA LEU A 18 -8.92 1.61 -6.22
C LEU A 18 -9.44 0.85 -7.45
N LEU A 19 -10.61 0.24 -7.36
CA LEU A 19 -11.26 -0.45 -8.46
C LEU A 19 -11.78 0.55 -9.50
N GLU A 20 -12.44 1.62 -9.05
CA GLU A 20 -12.93 2.70 -9.91
C GLU A 20 -11.79 3.35 -10.71
N ILE A 21 -10.66 3.64 -10.06
CA ILE A 21 -9.45 4.14 -10.72
C ILE A 21 -8.90 3.10 -11.72
N GLY A 22 -8.83 1.83 -11.30
CA GLY A 22 -8.31 0.75 -12.15
C GLY A 22 -9.16 0.46 -13.39
N ASN A 23 -10.46 0.73 -13.33
CA ASN A 23 -11.40 0.57 -14.43
C ASN A 23 -11.44 1.81 -15.36
N GLY A 24 -10.94 2.94 -14.90
CA GLY A 24 -11.04 4.22 -15.63
C GLY A 24 -12.38 4.93 -15.45
N ASP A 25 -13.18 4.52 -14.46
CA ASP A 25 -14.47 5.14 -14.13
C ASP A 25 -14.29 6.39 -13.25
N TYR A 26 -13.11 6.54 -12.63
CA TYR A 26 -12.82 7.64 -11.70
C TYR A 26 -12.60 8.97 -12.43
N PRO A 27 -13.15 10.10 -11.93
CA PRO A 27 -13.02 11.39 -12.59
C PRO A 27 -11.56 11.82 -12.82
N SER A 28 -11.27 12.24 -14.05
CA SER A 28 -10.00 12.85 -14.42
C SER A 28 -10.23 14.24 -15.01
N PHE A 29 -9.25 15.11 -14.82
CA PHE A 29 -9.17 16.42 -15.44
C PHE A 29 -7.80 16.56 -16.08
N ASP A 30 -7.75 16.95 -17.35
CA ASP A 30 -6.49 17.06 -18.11
C ASP A 30 -5.66 15.77 -18.07
N GLU A 31 -6.33 14.62 -18.27
CA GLU A 31 -5.72 13.28 -18.21
C GLU A 31 -5.14 12.89 -16.83
N MET A 32 -5.35 13.72 -15.81
CA MET A 32 -4.86 13.51 -14.44
C MET A 32 -6.02 13.20 -13.49
N ILE A 33 -5.84 12.19 -12.66
CA ILE A 33 -6.74 11.96 -11.51
C ILE A 33 -6.27 12.77 -10.31
N THR A 34 -7.20 13.37 -9.58
CA THR A 34 -6.89 13.94 -8.27
C THR A 34 -6.98 12.83 -7.24
N ILE A 35 -5.86 12.48 -6.63
CA ILE A 35 -5.81 11.45 -5.60
C ILE A 35 -6.44 12.00 -4.31
N PRO A 36 -7.50 11.36 -3.78
CA PRO A 36 -8.09 11.77 -2.51
C PRO A 36 -7.10 11.67 -1.34
N GLU A 37 -7.15 12.61 -0.40
CA GLU A 37 -6.27 12.62 0.79
C GLU A 37 -6.42 11.37 1.66
N ASN A 38 -7.58 10.70 1.61
CA ASN A 38 -7.83 9.45 2.31
C ASN A 38 -7.29 8.21 1.57
N LEU A 39 -6.78 8.34 0.35
CA LEU A 39 -6.17 7.23 -0.41
C LEU A 39 -4.67 7.11 -0.16
N CYS A 40 -3.97 8.22 0.06
CA CYS A 40 -2.52 8.20 0.19
C CYS A 40 -2.01 9.19 1.23
N THR A 41 -0.87 8.85 1.82
CA THR A 41 -0.10 9.77 2.66
C THR A 41 1.01 10.37 1.82
N VAL A 42 0.98 11.69 1.64
CA VAL A 42 2.09 12.42 1.02
C VAL A 42 3.18 12.61 2.07
N VAL A 43 4.38 12.12 1.77
CA VAL A 43 5.56 12.25 2.63
C VAL A 43 6.57 13.17 1.97
N THR A 44 7.32 13.92 2.77
CA THR A 44 8.27 14.93 2.28
C THR A 44 9.70 14.41 2.22
N THR A 45 10.03 13.33 2.94
CA THR A 45 11.37 12.75 2.95
C THR A 45 11.37 11.27 2.60
N PHE A 46 12.50 10.82 2.07
CA PHE A 46 12.74 9.39 1.82
C PHE A 46 12.70 8.57 3.12
N GLN A 47 13.12 9.15 4.24
CA GLN A 47 13.09 8.48 5.54
C GLN A 47 11.66 8.28 6.06
N ASP A 48 10.77 9.26 5.82
CA ASP A 48 9.34 9.13 6.13
C ASP A 48 8.71 8.03 5.28
N LEU A 49 9.05 7.96 3.99
CA LEU A 49 8.58 6.88 3.11
C LEU A 49 8.98 5.50 3.65
N ILE A 50 10.26 5.32 4.01
CA ILE A 50 10.76 4.06 4.58
C ILE A 50 10.02 3.73 5.88
N SER A 51 9.89 4.70 6.78
CA SER A 51 9.31 4.47 8.10
C SER A 51 7.81 4.17 8.04
N ASN A 52 7.07 4.78 7.10
CA ASN A 52 5.65 4.52 6.89
C ASN A 52 5.41 3.18 6.20
N ILE A 53 6.20 2.83 5.17
CA ILE A 53 6.02 1.57 4.46
C ILE A 53 6.56 0.40 5.28
N TYR A 54 7.74 0.54 5.89
CA TYR A 54 8.43 -0.50 6.67
C TYR A 54 8.71 -0.01 8.09
N PRO A 55 7.67 0.06 8.95
CA PRO A 55 7.91 0.33 10.36
C PRO A 55 8.88 -0.74 10.87
N ASP A 56 9.93 -0.25 11.54
CA ASP A 56 10.91 -1.11 12.19
C ASP A 56 11.79 -1.94 11.21
N ILE A 57 12.17 -1.33 10.07
CA ILE A 57 13.08 -1.95 9.08
C ILE A 57 14.47 -2.30 9.65
N ALA A 58 14.93 -1.59 10.68
CA ALA A 58 16.21 -1.88 11.32
C ALA A 58 16.27 -3.30 11.91
N HIS A 59 15.14 -3.81 12.40
CA HIS A 59 14.99 -5.15 12.98
C HIS A 59 14.33 -6.11 11.98
N ILE A 60 14.45 -5.87 10.67
CA ILE A 60 13.84 -6.72 9.64
C ILE A 60 14.28 -8.18 9.72
N ARG A 61 15.52 -8.42 10.20
CA ARG A 61 16.07 -9.77 10.39
C ARG A 61 15.36 -10.55 11.48
N ASP A 62 14.71 -9.85 12.41
CA ASP A 62 14.00 -10.44 13.55
C ASP A 62 12.51 -10.63 13.24
N LYS A 63 12.03 -10.16 12.08
CA LYS A 63 10.63 -10.32 11.65
C LYS A 63 10.39 -11.73 11.07
N PRO A 64 9.22 -12.33 11.33
CA PRO A 64 8.90 -13.65 10.78
C PRO A 64 8.81 -13.60 9.25
N MET A 65 9.22 -14.69 8.60
CA MET A 65 9.25 -14.81 7.13
C MET A 65 7.89 -14.52 6.49
N GLU A 66 6.80 -14.92 7.15
CA GLU A 66 5.42 -14.64 6.70
C GLU A 66 5.17 -13.15 6.47
N ARG A 67 5.62 -12.28 7.39
CA ARG A 67 5.50 -10.82 7.21
C ARG A 67 6.38 -10.28 6.08
N LEU A 68 7.51 -10.91 5.79
CA LEU A 68 8.37 -10.54 4.67
C LEU A 68 7.73 -10.97 3.34
N CYS A 69 7.08 -12.13 3.31
CA CYS A 69 6.34 -12.63 2.15
C CYS A 69 5.06 -11.82 1.87
N GLU A 70 4.28 -11.44 2.89
CA GLU A 70 3.12 -10.53 2.77
C GLU A 70 3.47 -9.24 2.04
N ARG A 71 4.70 -8.75 2.25
CA ARG A 71 5.21 -7.50 1.67
C ARG A 71 6.09 -7.71 0.45
N ALA A 72 6.14 -8.93 -0.08
CA ALA A 72 6.96 -9.33 -1.23
C ALA A 72 8.46 -8.99 -1.08
N ILE A 73 8.96 -8.90 0.15
CA ILE A 73 10.38 -8.64 0.46
C ILE A 73 11.20 -9.94 0.36
N GLY A 74 10.58 -11.08 0.66
CA GLY A 74 11.20 -12.40 0.61
C GLY A 74 10.69 -13.24 -0.57
N THR A 75 11.58 -14.05 -1.16
CA THR A 75 11.17 -15.11 -2.08
C THR A 75 10.84 -16.38 -1.29
N HIS A 76 9.74 -17.05 -1.60
CA HIS A 76 9.51 -18.40 -1.09
C HIS A 76 10.64 -19.31 -1.60
N SER A 77 11.54 -19.74 -0.72
CA SER A 77 12.42 -20.85 -1.03
C SER A 77 11.57 -22.12 -1.03
N LYS A 78 11.17 -22.57 -2.23
CA LYS A 78 10.57 -23.89 -2.41
C LYS A 78 11.63 -24.92 -2.03
N LYS A 79 11.43 -25.60 -0.89
CA LYS A 79 12.06 -26.90 -0.66
C LYS A 79 11.42 -27.95 -1.55
#